data_AF-A0A3D5NBV5-F1
#
_entry.id   AF-A0A3D5NBV5-F1
#
_cell.length_a   1.000
_cell.length_b   1.000
_cell.length_c   1.000
_cell.angle_alpha   90.00
_cell.angle_beta   90.00
_cell.angle_gamma   90.00
#
_symmetry.space_group_name_H-M   'P 1'
#
loop_
_entity.id
_entity.type
_entity.pdbx_description
1 polymer ?
#
loop_
_entity_poly.entity_id
_entity_poly.type
_entity_poly.pdbx_seq_one_letter_code
_entity_poly.pdbx_strand_id
1 'polypeptide(L)'
;PKGSVSITDVEEKGAGSADIDTHTKTNALKLHHAATNSAGEFTQLDEIIKTDDEPDHDGLCLREQQFFLKSITENLDLTQHMEDALGSLRIALAADQSVRTGAPVLL
;
A
#
# COMPACT_ATOMS: atom_id res chain seq x y z
N PRO A 1 12.05 13.68 -11.95
CA PRO A 1 10.73 13.03 -11.73
C PRO A 1 9.62 13.89 -12.35
N LYS A 2 8.48 13.31 -12.75
CA LYS A 2 7.33 14.07 -13.29
C LYS A 2 6.40 14.64 -12.20
N GLY A 3 6.72 14.38 -10.95
CA GLY A 3 5.83 14.63 -9.82
C GLY A 3 6.18 13.73 -8.64
N SER A 4 5.26 13.68 -7.68
CA SER A 4 5.25 12.73 -6.56
C SER A 4 3.81 12.25 -6.29
N VAL A 5 3.65 11.15 -5.57
CA VAL A 5 2.33 10.62 -5.19
C VAL A 5 2.30 10.38 -3.68
N SER A 6 1.16 10.70 -3.07
CA SER A 6 0.87 10.45 -1.66
C SER A 6 -0.42 9.66 -1.52
N ILE A 7 -0.50 8.76 -0.55
CA ILE A 7 -1.77 8.16 -0.11
C ILE A 7 -2.44 9.15 0.85
N THR A 8 -3.76 9.37 0.72
CA THR A 8 -4.48 10.37 1.51
C THR A 8 -5.92 9.96 1.82
N ASP A 9 -6.37 10.30 3.02
CA ASP A 9 -7.73 10.03 3.50
C ASP A 9 -8.65 11.21 3.19
N VAL A 10 -8.95 11.42 1.91
CA VAL A 10 -9.75 12.59 1.46
C VAL A 10 -11.20 12.48 1.98
N GLU A 11 -11.71 11.27 2.22
CA GLU A 11 -13.11 11.03 2.59
C GLU A 11 -13.33 10.40 3.98
N GLU A 12 -12.34 9.71 4.58
CA GLU A 12 -12.51 9.01 5.88
C GLU A 12 -12.16 9.87 7.11
N LYS A 13 -12.76 11.07 7.21
CA LYS A 13 -12.64 11.87 8.43
C LYS A 13 -13.51 11.29 9.55
N GLY A 14 -12.90 10.49 10.42
CA GLY A 14 -13.50 10.10 11.71
C GLY A 14 -13.66 8.60 11.95
N ALA A 15 -13.19 7.75 11.05
CA ALA A 15 -13.05 6.33 11.35
C ALA A 15 -11.94 6.13 12.40
N GLY A 16 -12.24 5.37 13.44
CA GLY A 16 -11.28 5.09 14.50
C GLY A 16 -10.22 4.12 14.00
N SER A 17 -9.02 4.17 14.59
CA SER A 17 -7.91 3.24 14.30
C SER A 17 -8.23 1.75 14.59
N ALA A 18 -9.45 1.39 14.97
CA ALA A 18 -9.89 0.02 15.17
C ALA A 18 -10.92 -0.44 14.12
N ASP A 19 -11.31 0.45 13.19
CA ASP A 19 -12.23 0.11 12.11
C ASP A 19 -11.53 -0.72 11.05
N ILE A 20 -12.05 -1.91 10.79
CA ILE A 20 -11.40 -2.91 9.94
C ILE A 20 -11.42 -2.51 8.46
N ASP A 21 -12.45 -1.78 8.03
CA ASP A 21 -12.61 -1.38 6.64
C ASP A 21 -11.64 -0.23 6.31
N THR A 22 -11.44 0.71 7.22
CA THR A 22 -10.45 1.80 7.08
C THR A 22 -9.02 1.28 6.94
N HIS A 23 -8.64 0.20 7.65
CA HIS A 23 -7.30 -0.39 7.52
C HIS A 23 -7.07 -1.16 6.23
N THR A 24 -8.16 -1.49 5.55
CA THR A 24 -8.11 -2.36 4.38
C THR A 24 -7.98 -1.57 3.07
N LYS A 25 -8.39 -0.30 3.06
CA LYS A 25 -8.49 0.53 1.86
C LYS A 25 -7.30 1.47 1.68
N THR A 26 -6.94 1.74 0.43
CA THR A 26 -5.96 2.77 0.07
C THR A 26 -6.55 4.18 0.15
N ASN A 27 -7.88 4.30 0.14
CA ASN A 27 -8.64 5.56 0.15
C ASN A 27 -8.50 6.37 -1.14
N ALA A 28 -7.45 7.17 -1.27
CA ALA A 28 -7.20 7.95 -2.47
C ALA A 28 -5.71 8.24 -2.65
N LEU A 29 -5.30 8.37 -3.92
CA LEU A 29 -3.97 8.83 -4.28
C LEU A 29 -4.03 10.30 -4.64
N LYS A 30 -3.14 11.09 -4.05
CA LYS A 30 -2.91 12.48 -4.40
C LYS A 30 -1.66 12.58 -5.27
N LEU A 31 -1.86 12.92 -6.54
CA LEU A 31 -0.78 13.12 -7.50
C LEU A 31 -0.36 14.59 -7.52
N HIS A 32 0.90 14.83 -7.19
CA HIS A 32 1.54 16.14 -7.26
C HIS A 32 2.27 16.31 -8.59
N HIS A 33 1.88 17.29 -9.39
CA HIS A 33 2.47 17.55 -10.69
C HIS A 33 3.70 18.46 -10.58
N ALA A 34 4.79 18.12 -11.26
CA ALA A 34 6.05 18.90 -11.20
C ALA A 34 6.19 19.96 -12.31
N ALA A 35 5.20 20.11 -13.19
CA ALA A 35 5.29 21.05 -14.32
C ALA A 35 5.23 22.51 -13.83
N THR A 36 6.17 23.34 -14.28
CA THR A 36 6.23 24.77 -13.93
C THR A 36 6.25 25.68 -15.16
N ASN A 37 5.79 26.91 -15.02
CA ASN A 37 5.87 27.94 -16.05
C ASN A 37 7.27 28.60 -16.04
N SER A 38 7.47 29.60 -16.91
CA SER A 38 8.71 30.38 -16.99
C SER A 38 9.03 31.21 -15.74
N ALA A 39 8.05 31.46 -14.88
CA ALA A 39 8.23 32.10 -13.58
C ALA A 39 8.55 31.10 -12.44
N GLY A 40 8.60 29.80 -12.75
CA GLY A 40 8.85 28.74 -11.77
C GLY A 40 7.61 28.31 -10.97
N GLU A 41 6.42 28.76 -11.36
CA GLU A 41 5.16 28.44 -10.68
C GLU A 41 4.55 27.16 -11.25
N PHE A 42 3.96 26.31 -10.40
CA PHE A 42 3.29 25.09 -10.85
C PHE A 42 2.14 25.42 -11.82
N THR A 43 2.09 24.69 -12.94
CA THR A 43 1.08 24.88 -13.99
C THR A 43 -0.10 23.93 -13.88
N GLN A 44 -0.02 22.96 -12.98
CA GLN A 44 -1.04 21.93 -12.77
C GLN A 44 -1.32 21.82 -11.28
N LEU A 45 -2.60 21.68 -10.94
CA LEU A 45 -3.04 21.40 -9.58
C LEU A 45 -2.80 19.93 -9.25
N ASP A 46 -2.80 19.63 -7.96
CA ASP A 46 -2.81 18.25 -7.50
C ASP A 46 -4.09 17.54 -7.97
N GLU A 47 -3.95 16.31 -8.42
CA GLU A 47 -5.06 15.45 -8.81
C GLU A 47 -5.38 14.45 -7.69
N ILE A 48 -6.67 14.24 -7.42
CA ILE A 48 -7.13 13.17 -6.52
C ILE A 48 -7.65 12.02 -7.38
N ILE A 49 -6.97 10.88 -7.29
CA ILE A 49 -7.34 9.63 -7.92
C ILE A 49 -8.03 8.79 -6.83
N LYS A 50 -9.33 8.57 -6.99
CA LYS A 50 -10.12 7.74 -6.08
C LYS A 50 -9.91 6.26 -6.36
N THR A 51 -9.88 5.45 -5.32
CA THR A 51 -9.82 3.98 -5.39
C THR A 51 -11.15 3.36 -4.94
N ASP A 52 -12.26 3.91 -5.45
CA ASP A 52 -13.63 3.54 -5.04
C ASP A 52 -14.01 2.07 -5.35
N ASP A 53 -13.26 1.40 -6.23
CA ASP A 53 -13.46 0.00 -6.62
C ASP A 53 -12.70 -1.01 -5.74
N GLU A 54 -12.08 -0.53 -4.66
CA GLU A 54 -11.46 -1.39 -3.66
C GLU A 54 -12.49 -2.28 -2.94
N PRO A 55 -12.16 -3.55 -2.71
CA PRO A 55 -13.01 -4.43 -1.91
C PRO A 55 -13.07 -3.97 -0.45
N ASP A 56 -14.14 -4.35 0.24
CA ASP A 56 -14.16 -4.37 1.70
C ASP A 56 -13.27 -5.52 2.23
N HIS A 57 -13.14 -5.60 3.55
CA HIS A 57 -12.33 -6.63 4.19
C HIS A 57 -12.77 -8.05 3.80
N ASP A 58 -14.07 -8.32 3.81
CA ASP A 58 -14.61 -9.63 3.43
C ASP A 58 -14.34 -9.94 1.95
N GLY A 59 -14.44 -8.94 1.07
CA GLY A 59 -14.12 -9.05 -0.35
C GLY A 59 -12.64 -9.35 -0.61
N LEU A 60 -11.72 -8.81 0.19
CA LEU A 60 -10.31 -9.23 0.14
C LEU A 60 -10.13 -10.67 0.56
N CYS A 61 -10.67 -11.05 1.72
CA CYS A 61 -10.57 -12.43 2.21
C CYS A 61 -11.13 -13.43 1.18
N LEU A 62 -12.25 -13.10 0.52
CA LEU A 62 -12.80 -13.94 -0.55
C LEU A 62 -11.81 -14.11 -1.71
N ARG A 63 -11.16 -13.04 -2.16
CA ARG A 63 -10.18 -13.09 -3.26
C ARG A 63 -8.94 -13.89 -2.89
N GLU A 64 -8.45 -13.74 -1.66
CA GLU A 64 -7.33 -14.53 -1.13
C GLU A 64 -7.66 -16.03 -1.15
N GLN A 65 -8.85 -16.39 -0.66
CA GLN A 65 -9.26 -17.80 -0.62
C GLN A 65 -9.49 -18.40 -2.01
N GLN A 66 -10.03 -17.62 -2.95
CA GLN A 66 -10.15 -18.02 -4.35
C GLN A 66 -8.78 -18.26 -4.99
N PHE A 67 -7.81 -17.36 -4.75
CA PHE A 67 -6.45 -17.53 -5.24
C PHE A 67 -5.75 -18.75 -4.62
N PHE A 68 -5.94 -18.97 -3.32
CA PHE A 68 -5.39 -20.13 -2.63
C PHE A 68 -5.95 -21.45 -3.18
N LEU A 69 -7.27 -21.55 -3.36
CA LEU A 69 -7.91 -22.70 -3.98
C LEU A 69 -7.35 -22.94 -5.38
N LYS A 70 -7.29 -21.88 -6.21
CA LYS A 70 -6.74 -21.94 -7.57
C LYS A 70 -5.31 -22.48 -7.57
N SER A 71 -4.48 -22.00 -6.64
CA SER A 71 -3.08 -22.42 -6.51
C SER A 71 -2.94 -23.92 -6.26
N ILE A 72 -3.84 -24.49 -5.45
CA ILE A 72 -3.90 -25.93 -5.19
C ILE A 72 -4.39 -26.69 -6.41
N THR A 73 -5.50 -26.27 -7.01
CA THR A 73 -6.16 -27.02 -8.10
C THR A 73 -5.38 -26.98 -9.41
N GLU A 74 -4.68 -25.88 -9.67
CA GLU A 74 -3.92 -25.65 -10.91
C GLU A 74 -2.41 -25.85 -10.73
N ASN A 75 -1.95 -26.15 -9.50
CA ASN A 75 -0.53 -26.30 -9.17
C ASN A 75 0.30 -25.08 -9.63
N LEU A 76 -0.13 -23.89 -9.23
CA LEU A 76 0.54 -22.64 -9.59
C LEU A 76 1.93 -22.57 -8.93
N ASP A 77 2.90 -21.96 -9.62
CA ASP A 77 4.19 -21.65 -9.03
C ASP A 77 4.06 -20.47 -8.07
N LEU A 78 4.34 -20.72 -6.79
CA LEU A 78 4.28 -19.76 -5.70
C LEU A 78 5.67 -19.32 -5.21
N THR A 79 6.73 -19.57 -5.99
CA THR A 79 8.11 -19.21 -5.59
C THR A 79 8.23 -17.74 -5.19
N GLN A 80 7.72 -16.82 -6.02
CA GLN A 80 7.73 -15.39 -5.70
C GLN A 80 6.93 -15.06 -4.44
N HIS A 81 5.74 -15.66 -4.27
CA HIS A 81 4.92 -15.47 -3.06
C HIS A 81 5.67 -15.88 -1.79
N MET A 82 6.44 -16.98 -1.85
CA MET A 82 7.25 -17.44 -0.72
C MET A 82 8.45 -16.54 -0.46
N GLU A 83 9.11 -16.03 -1.50
CA GLU A 83 10.19 -15.06 -1.36
C GLU A 83 9.70 -13.76 -0.72
N ASP A 84 8.52 -13.27 -1.12
CA ASP A 84 7.91 -12.07 -0.57
C ASP A 84 7.55 -12.25 0.92
N ALA A 85 7.03 -13.42 1.30
CA ALA A 85 6.73 -13.75 2.70
C ALA A 85 7.99 -13.75 3.59
N LEU A 86 9.09 -14.36 3.10
CA LEU A 86 10.37 -14.35 3.79
C LEU A 86 10.99 -12.94 3.87
N GLY A 87 10.88 -12.16 2.79
CA GLY A 87 11.32 -10.78 2.74
C GLY A 87 10.60 -9.90 3.77
N SER A 88 9.28 -10.03 3.85
CA SER A 88 8.45 -9.35 4.86
C SER A 88 8.86 -9.71 6.29
N LEU A 89 9.05 -11.00 6.58
CA LEU A 89 9.52 -11.45 7.89
C LEU A 89 10.91 -10.88 8.22
N ARG A 90 11.82 -10.83 7.25
CA ARG A 90 13.16 -10.26 7.43
C ARG A 90 13.08 -8.78 7.82
N ILE A 91 12.19 -8.02 7.21
CA ILE A 91 11.94 -6.61 7.55
C ILE A 91 11.39 -6.47 8.97
N ALA A 92 10.39 -7.27 9.34
CA ALA A 92 9.80 -7.24 10.67
C ALA A 92 10.83 -7.54 11.78
N LEU A 93 11.70 -8.54 11.56
CA LEU A 93 12.77 -8.89 12.50
C LEU A 93 13.85 -7.81 12.57
N ALA A 94 14.21 -7.20 11.43
CA ALA A 94 15.14 -6.08 11.41
C ALA A 94 14.61 -4.86 12.16
N ALA A 95 13.31 -4.59 12.05
CA ALA A 95 12.64 -3.54 12.82
C ALA A 95 12.68 -3.81 14.33
N ASP A 96 12.35 -5.04 14.77
CA ASP A 96 12.46 -5.43 16.19
C ASP A 96 13.90 -5.29 16.71
N GLN A 97 14.89 -5.75 15.95
CA GLN A 97 16.30 -5.58 16.29
C GLN A 97 16.69 -4.09 16.37
N SER A 98 16.22 -3.27 15.43
CA SER A 98 16.50 -1.83 15.42
C SER A 98 15.96 -1.15 16.68
N VAL A 99 14.73 -1.48 17.09
CA VAL A 99 14.13 -0.97 18.33
C VAL A 99 14.94 -1.37 19.55
N ARG A 100 15.39 -2.64 19.63
CA ARG A 100 16.16 -3.15 20.78
C ARG A 100 17.55 -2.52 20.88
N THR A 101 18.18 -2.22 19.75
CA THR A 101 19.57 -1.74 19.69
C THR A 101 19.70 -0.23 19.58
N GLY A 102 18.64 0.47 19.16
CA GLY A 102 18.68 1.89 18.84
C GLY A 102 19.48 2.23 17.58
N ALA A 103 19.81 1.24 16.75
CA ALA A 103 20.63 1.41 15.55
C ALA A 103 19.88 0.93 14.29
N PRO A 104 20.17 1.50 13.10
CA PRO A 104 19.60 1.00 11.86
C PRO A 104 20.13 -0.40 11.52
N VAL A 105 19.28 -1.25 10.97
CA VAL A 105 19.64 -2.59 10.45
C VAL A 105 19.57 -2.54 8.93
N LEU A 106 20.68 -2.86 8.25
CA LEU A 106 20.76 -2.90 6.80
C LEU A 106 20.38 -4.30 6.29
N LEU A 107 19.56 -4.32 5.25
CA LEU A 107 18.99 -5.52 4.63
C LEU A 107 19.50 -5.70 3.21
#